data_AF-A0A7X7T469-F1
#
_entry.id   AF-A0A7X7T469-F1
#
_cell.length_a   1.000
_cell.length_b   1.000
_cell.length_c   1.000
_cell.angle_alpha   90.00
_cell.angle_beta   90.00
_cell.angle_gamma   90.00
#
_symmetry.space_group_name_H-M   'P 1'
#
loop_
_entity.id
_entity.type
_entity.pdbx_description
1 polymer ?
#
loop_
_entity_poly.entity_id
_entity_poly.type
_entity_poly.pdbx_seq_one_letter_code
_entity_poly.pdbx_strand_id
1 'polypeptide(L)' 'AVFLLMAEHGLGYVPPASTGLVFGDVPIDHWAGDFIEQLAAEGITSGCAPSLYCPEGIVTRAEMAVFLSATFGLELNQ' A
#
# COMPACT_ATOMS: atom_id res chain seq x y z
N ALA A 1 0.11 3.84 1.46
CA ALA A 1 -0.21 3.76 0.02
C ALA A 1 0.45 4.89 -0.76
N VAL A 2 -0.23 6.03 -0.89
CA VAL A 2 0.11 7.12 -1.81
C VAL A 2 1.58 7.60 -1.75
N PHE A 3 2.10 7.85 -0.54
CA PHE A 3 3.48 8.30 -0.35
C PHE A 3 4.54 7.30 -0.87
N LEU A 4 4.38 6.01 -0.59
CA LEU A 4 5.37 4.99 -0.94
C LEU A 4 5.49 4.84 -2.45
N LEU A 5 4.35 4.71 -3.15
CA LEU A 5 4.32 4.56 -4.60
C LEU A 5 4.83 5.81 -5.33
N MET A 6 4.52 7.01 -4.83
CA MET A 6 5.12 8.23 -5.42
C MET A 6 6.62 8.35 -5.13
N ALA A 7 7.09 7.84 -3.98
CA ALA A 7 8.51 7.85 -3.67
C ALA A 7 9.29 6.85 -4.53
N GLU A 8 8.69 5.72 -4.88
CA GLU A 8 9.28 4.70 -5.76
C GLU A 8 9.20 5.08 -7.25
N HIS A 9 8.00 5.42 -7.75
CA HIS A 9 7.75 5.63 -9.18
C HIS A 9 7.83 7.10 -9.61
N GLY A 10 7.86 8.03 -8.66
CA GLY A 10 7.93 9.48 -8.89
C GLY A 10 6.62 10.23 -8.58
N LEU A 11 6.72 11.56 -8.40
CA LEU A 11 5.62 12.43 -7.95
C LEU A 11 4.41 12.50 -8.91
N GLY A 12 4.57 12.11 -10.16
CA GLY A 12 3.51 12.08 -11.17
C GLY A 12 2.90 10.70 -11.38
N TYR A 13 3.23 9.72 -10.55
CA TYR A 13 2.78 8.35 -10.71
C TYR A 13 1.25 8.24 -10.56
N VAL A 14 0.62 7.57 -11.53
CA VAL A 14 -0.80 7.26 -11.54
C VAL A 14 -0.93 5.74 -11.64
N PRO A 15 -1.37 5.05 -10.57
CA PRO A 15 -1.57 3.61 -10.60
C PRO A 15 -2.74 3.22 -11.52
N PRO A 16 -2.81 1.94 -11.93
CA PRO A 16 -3.98 1.40 -12.60
C PRO A 16 -5.24 1.60 -11.74
N ALA A 17 -6.39 1.77 -12.41
CA ALA A 17 -7.67 1.88 -11.72
C ALA A 17 -7.94 0.64 -10.87
N SER A 18 -8.35 0.85 -9.63
CA SER A 18 -8.70 -0.19 -8.69
C SER A 18 -9.95 -0.95 -9.13
N THR A 19 -9.97 -2.22 -8.76
CA THR A 19 -11.10 -3.12 -8.98
C THR A 19 -12.12 -3.06 -7.86
N GLY A 20 -11.71 -2.65 -6.65
CA GLY A 20 -12.52 -2.70 -5.44
C GLY A 20 -12.76 -4.13 -4.94
N LEU A 21 -11.97 -5.10 -5.41
CA LEU A 21 -12.14 -6.54 -5.12
C LEU A 21 -10.99 -7.12 -4.30
N VAL A 22 -9.88 -6.40 -4.17
CA VAL A 22 -8.68 -6.89 -3.45
C VAL A 22 -8.91 -6.87 -1.94
N PHE A 23 -9.51 -5.80 -1.42
CA PHE A 23 -9.81 -5.64 0.00
C PHE A 23 -11.30 -5.34 0.20
N GLY A 24 -11.94 -6.06 1.11
CA GLY A 24 -13.38 -5.96 1.36
C GLY A 24 -13.82 -4.66 2.05
N ASP A 25 -12.88 -3.90 2.60
CA ASP A 25 -13.09 -2.60 3.24
C ASP A 25 -12.58 -1.41 2.42
N VAL A 26 -12.19 -1.64 1.16
CA VAL A 26 -11.78 -0.59 0.23
C VAL A 26 -12.71 -0.63 -0.98
N PRO A 27 -13.80 0.18 -0.97
CA PRO A 27 -14.71 0.24 -2.11
C PRO A 27 -14.03 0.87 -3.33
N ILE A 28 -14.56 0.59 -4.52
CA ILE A 28 -13.99 1.05 -5.81
C ILE A 28 -13.91 2.58 -5.95
N ASP A 29 -14.76 3.31 -5.23
CA ASP A 29 -14.79 4.78 -5.20
C ASP A 29 -13.93 5.39 -4.09
N HIS A 30 -13.19 4.55 -3.35
CA HIS A 30 -12.26 5.04 -2.34
C HIS A 30 -11.13 5.85 -2.98
N TRP A 31 -10.89 7.06 -2.49
CA TRP A 31 -9.93 8.01 -3.06
C TRP A 31 -8.50 7.46 -3.22
N ALA A 32 -8.12 6.50 -2.38
CA ALA A 32 -6.83 5.83 -2.42
C ALA A 32 -6.88 4.40 -2.98
N GLY A 33 -8.03 3.93 -3.49
CA GLY A 33 -8.23 2.56 -3.95
C GLY A 33 -7.14 2.10 -4.93
N ASP A 34 -6.88 2.90 -5.95
CA ASP A 34 -5.87 2.62 -6.98
C ASP A 34 -4.48 2.42 -6.38
N PHE A 35 -4.08 3.28 -5.44
CA PHE A 35 -2.79 3.19 -4.75
C PHE A 35 -2.74 2.01 -3.76
N ILE A 36 -3.87 1.65 -3.15
CA ILE A 36 -3.94 0.56 -2.19
C ILE A 36 -3.80 -0.78 -2.92
N GLU A 37 -4.53 -0.98 -4.01
CA GLU A 37 -4.42 -2.20 -4.81
C GLU A 37 -3.04 -2.33 -5.46
N GLN A 38 -2.46 -1.21 -5.92
CA GLN A 38 -1.11 -1.23 -6.46
C GLN A 38 -0.06 -1.61 -5.41
N LEU A 39 -0.15 -1.09 -4.17
CA LEU A 39 0.74 -1.54 -3.09
C LEU A 39 0.65 -3.06 -2.85
N ALA A 40 -0.55 -3.62 -2.93
CA ALA A 40 -0.77 -5.06 -2.76
C ALA A 40 -0.20 -5.85 -3.94
N ALA A 41 -0.37 -5.34 -5.17
CA ALA A 41 0.17 -5.94 -6.39
C ALA A 41 1.70 -5.98 -6.39
N GLU A 42 2.36 -4.97 -5.81
CA GLU A 42 3.81 -4.90 -5.63
C GLU A 42 4.32 -5.68 -4.41
N GLY A 43 3.41 -6.30 -3.64
CA GLY A 43 3.78 -7.09 -2.46
C GLY A 43 4.26 -6.27 -1.27
N ILE A 44 4.04 -4.95 -1.27
CA ILE A 44 4.46 -4.05 -0.19
C ILE A 44 3.55 -4.20 1.04
N THR A 45 2.27 -4.57 0.83
CA THR A 45 1.32 -4.80 1.91
C THR A 45 0.38 -5.96 1.62
N SER A 46 0.03 -6.73 2.65
CA SER A 46 -1.03 -7.74 2.62
C SER A 46 -2.32 -7.27 3.32
N GLY A 47 -2.36 -6.01 3.77
CA GLY A 47 -3.42 -5.49 4.63
C GLY A 47 -3.27 -5.86 6.11
N CYS A 48 -4.21 -5.39 6.92
CA CYS A 48 -4.23 -5.56 8.37
C CYS A 48 -4.77 -6.93 8.83
N ALA A 49 -5.59 -7.57 7.99
CA ALA A 49 -6.22 -8.85 8.25
C ALA A 49 -6.58 -9.52 6.91
N PRO A 50 -6.93 -10.81 6.88
CA PRO A 50 -7.33 -11.48 5.65
C PRO A 50 -8.43 -10.70 4.92
N SER A 51 -8.13 -10.30 3.68
CA SER A 51 -9.02 -9.51 2.82
C SER A 51 -9.40 -8.12 3.34
N LEU A 52 -8.66 -7.55 4.31
CA LEU A 52 -8.90 -6.19 4.83
C LEU A 52 -7.63 -5.35 4.77
N TYR A 53 -7.75 -4.10 4.31
CA TYR A 53 -6.66 -3.14 4.27
C TYR A 53 -6.56 -2.29 5.55
N CYS A 54 -7.70 -1.98 6.19
CA CYS A 54 -7.84 -1.00 7.27
C CYS A 54 -7.39 0.41 6.88
N PRO A 55 -8.10 1.12 5.98
CA PRO A 55 -7.67 2.43 5.47
C PRO A 55 -7.54 3.51 6.57
N GLU A 56 -8.36 3.44 7.61
CA GLU A 56 -8.33 4.34 8.77
C GLU A 56 -7.42 3.83 9.91
N GLY A 57 -6.73 2.71 9.70
CA GLY A 57 -5.81 2.14 10.66
C GLY A 57 -4.57 3.03 10.86
N ILE A 58 -4.15 3.19 12.10
CA ILE A 58 -2.91 3.91 12.41
C ILE A 58 -1.72 3.02 12.09
N VAL A 59 -0.85 3.48 11.19
CA VAL A 59 0.43 2.84 10.91
C VAL A 59 1.47 3.33 11.91
N THR A 60 2.05 2.42 12.67
CA THR A 60 3.14 2.70 13.61
C THR A 60 4.45 2.98 12.86
N ARG A 61 5.40 3.60 13.56
CA ARG A 61 6.74 3.85 13.00
C ARG A 61 7.48 2.57 12.61
N ALA A 62 7.25 1.47 13.33
CA ALA A 62 7.86 0.19 13.04
C ALA A 62 7.28 -0.42 11.75
N GLU A 63 5.96 -0.38 11.59
CA GLU A 63 5.29 -0.86 10.37
C GLU A 63 5.69 -0.01 9.14
N MET A 64 5.78 1.32 9.31
CA MET A 64 6.26 2.18 8.24
C MET A 64 7.70 1.86 7.83
N ALA A 65 8.58 1.49 8.77
CA ALA A 65 9.93 1.05 8.45
C ALA A 65 9.95 -0.25 7.63
N VAL A 66 9.06 -1.20 7.96
CA VAL A 66 8.87 -2.43 7.16
C VAL A 66 8.42 -2.09 5.75
N PHE A 67 7.41 -1.21 5.59
CA PHE A 67 6.97 -0.80 4.27
C PHE A 67 8.07 -0.12 3.45
N LEU A 68 8.88 0.75 4.07
CA LEU A 68 10.03 1.37 3.41
C LEU A 68 11.07 0.32 2.99
N SER A 69 11.35 -0.67 3.84
CA SER A 69 12.28 -1.75 3.48
C SER A 69 11.75 -2.62 2.34
N ALA A 70 10.45 -2.93 2.33
CA ALA A 70 9.81 -3.71 1.27
C ALA A 70 9.80 -2.94 -0.05
N THR A 71 9.49 -1.64 -0.02
CA THR A 71 9.43 -0.77 -1.21
C THR A 71 10.81 -0.59 -1.85
N PHE A 72 11.86 -0.33 -1.05
CA PHE A 72 13.19 0.01 -1.58
C PHE A 72 14.21 -1.14 -1.52
N GLY A 73 13.77 -2.35 -1.18
CA GLY A 73 14.65 -3.53 -1.06
C GLY A 73 15.79 -3.33 -0.06
N LEU A 74 15.52 -2.63 1.05
CA LEU A 74 16.54 -2.36 2.06
C LEU A 74 16.76 -3.61 2.90
N GLU A 75 17.96 -4.19 2.84
CA GLU A 75 18.33 -5.27 3.76
C GLU A 75 18.39 -4.74 5.19
N LEU A 76 17.36 -5.06 5.97
CA LEU A 76 17.42 -4.97 7.41
C LEU A 76 18.26 -6.17 7.85
N ASN A 77 19.58 -5.97 7.96
CA ASN A 77 20.49 -6.93 8.60
C ASN A 77 19.89 -7.31 9.97
N GLN A 78 19.27 -8.49 10.03
CA GLN A 78 18.76 -9.12 11.24
C GLN A 78 19.92 -9.79 11.98
#